data_AF-A0A1N7ED44-F1
#
_entry.id   AF-A0A1N7ED44-F1
#
_cell.length_a   1.000
_cell.length_b   1.000
_cell.length_c   1.000
_cell.angle_alpha   90.00
_cell.angle_beta   90.00
_cell.angle_gamma   90.00
#
_symmetry.space_group_name_H-M   'P 1'
#
loop_
_entity.id
_entity.type
_entity.pdbx_description
1 polymer ?
#
loop_
_entity_poly.entity_id
_entity_poly.type
_entity_poly.pdbx_seq_one_letter_code
_entity_poly.pdbx_strand_id
1 'polypeptide(L)' 'MKIKMLKTMPGSIDGVTVIELQAGTEYTMTDAARGQRRAAAYIRRAEAVEVIDAATGSDQAQAAPFRKARAKK' A
#
# COMPACT_ATOMS: atom_id res chain seq x y z
N MET A 1 0.02 -6.82 9.30
CA MET A 1 0.58 -6.19 8.07
C MET A 1 0.54 -4.68 8.24
N LYS A 2 1.61 -3.95 7.87
CA LYS A 2 1.68 -2.48 8.03
C LYS A 2 1.72 -1.82 6.66
N ILE A 3 0.98 -0.74 6.48
CA ILE A 3 0.96 0.00 5.20
C ILE A 3 1.14 1.50 5.44
N LYS A 4 1.76 2.17 4.47
CA LYS A 4 1.86 3.63 4.40
C LYS A 4 0.97 4.14 3.29
N MET A 5 0.05 5.05 3.61
CA MET A 5 -0.87 5.60 2.62
C MET A 5 -0.17 6.61 1.72
N LEU A 6 -0.45 6.57 0.42
CA LEU A 6 0.07 7.53 -0.56
C LEU A 6 -0.89 8.70 -0.82
N LYS A 7 -2.17 8.52 -0.49
CA LYS A 7 -3.22 9.54 -0.66
C LYS A 7 -4.20 9.53 0.51
N THR A 8 -4.83 10.67 0.76
CA THR A 8 -5.87 10.79 1.78
C THR A 8 -7.19 10.24 1.24
N MET A 9 -7.81 9.31 1.97
CA MET A 9 -9.07 8.71 1.54
C MET A 9 -9.85 8.08 2.70
N PRO A 10 -11.19 7.96 2.59
CA PRO A 10 -11.95 7.13 3.52
C PRO A 10 -11.55 5.66 3.35
N GLY A 11 -11.23 5.01 4.47
CA GLY A 11 -10.73 3.66 4.49
C GLY A 11 -10.95 2.97 5.82
N SER A 12 -10.37 1.80 6.01
CA SER A 12 -10.54 1.04 7.26
C SER A 12 -9.35 0.13 7.48
N ILE A 13 -8.90 0.04 8.72
CA ILE A 13 -7.76 -0.78 9.16
C ILE A 13 -8.16 -2.20 9.62
N ASP A 14 -9.42 -2.35 10.07
CA ASP A 14 -10.04 -3.58 10.56
C ASP A 14 -11.05 -4.18 9.56
N GLY A 15 -11.37 -3.41 8.51
CA GLY A 15 -12.40 -3.72 7.53
C GLY A 15 -13.82 -3.40 8.00
N VAL A 16 -14.02 -2.94 9.23
CA VAL A 16 -15.35 -2.65 9.82
C VAL A 16 -15.53 -1.15 9.97
N THR A 17 -14.60 -0.51 10.68
CA THR A 17 -14.69 0.90 11.05
C THR A 17 -14.11 1.75 9.94
N VAL A 18 -14.93 2.63 9.38
CA VAL A 18 -14.47 3.58 8.35
C VAL A 18 -13.87 4.81 9.04
N ILE A 19 -12.61 5.08 8.75
CA ILE A 19 -11.86 6.25 9.23
C ILE A 19 -11.25 6.98 8.04
N GLU A 20 -10.81 8.21 8.25
CA GLU A 20 -9.98 8.91 7.28
C GLU A 20 -8.54 8.41 7.37
N LEU A 21 -8.06 7.81 6.28
CA LEU A 21 -6.67 7.39 6.13
C LEU A 21 -5.90 8.54 5.48
N GLN A 22 -4.96 9.12 6.21
CA GLN A 22 -4.20 10.29 5.76
C GLN A 22 -2.98 9.88 4.94
N ALA A 23 -2.70 10.64 3.86
CA ALA A 23 -1.48 10.48 3.07
C ALA A 23 -0.22 10.64 3.93
N GLY A 24 0.77 9.79 3.71
CA GLY A 24 2.03 9.80 4.46
C GLY A 24 1.97 9.10 5.82
N THR A 25 0.78 8.79 6.33
CA THR A 25 0.60 8.11 7.61
C THR A 25 0.70 6.60 7.45
N GLU A 26 1.33 5.96 8.44
CA GLU A 26 1.43 4.51 8.54
C GLU A 26 0.31 3.96 9.40
N TYR A 27 -0.31 2.89 8.92
CA TYR A 27 -1.38 2.19 9.62
C TYR A 27 -1.05 0.72 9.75
N THR A 28 -1.18 0.22 10.98
CA THR A 28 -1.13 -1.21 11.26
C THR A 28 -2.49 -1.81 10.98
N MET A 29 -2.55 -2.66 9.95
CA MET A 29 -3.77 -3.40 9.61
C MET A 29 -3.96 -4.55 10.58
N THR A 30 -5.20 -4.76 11.01
CA THR A 30 -5.55 -5.85 11.93
C THR A 30 -5.16 -7.19 11.31
N ASP A 31 -4.66 -8.12 12.12
CA ASP A 31 -4.17 -9.42 11.65
C ASP A 31 -5.28 -10.42 11.27
N ALA A 32 -6.53 -9.97 11.28
CA ALA A 32 -7.63 -10.73 10.70
C ALA A 32 -7.47 -10.81 9.18
N ALA A 33 -7.91 -11.93 8.58
CA ALA A 33 -7.89 -12.13 7.12
C ALA A 33 -8.52 -10.97 6.33
N ARG A 34 -9.51 -10.27 6.92
CA ARG A 34 -10.16 -9.10 6.33
C ARG A 34 -9.22 -7.88 6.25
N GLY A 35 -8.47 -7.60 7.32
CA GLY A 35 -7.50 -6.53 7.38
C GLY A 35 -6.36 -6.74 6.37
N GLN A 36 -5.83 -7.96 6.30
CA GLN A 36 -4.81 -8.34 5.32
C GLN A 36 -5.31 -8.19 3.87
N ARG A 37 -6.52 -8.66 3.54
CA ARG A 37 -7.11 -8.49 2.20
C ARG A 37 -7.31 -7.02 1.83
N ARG A 38 -7.74 -6.19 2.79
CA ARG A 38 -7.90 -4.73 2.60
C ARG A 38 -6.57 -4.07 2.31
N ALA A 39 -5.55 -4.38 3.10
CA ALA A 39 -4.20 -3.89 2.91
C ALA A 39 -3.65 -4.23 1.52
N ALA A 40 -3.80 -5.49 1.09
CA ALA A 40 -3.44 -5.93 -0.25
C ALA A 40 -4.22 -5.20 -1.36
N ALA A 41 -5.51 -4.88 -1.12
CA ALA A 41 -6.31 -4.12 -2.08
C ALA A 41 -5.81 -2.67 -2.24
N TYR A 42 -5.42 -2.00 -1.14
CA TYR A 42 -4.84 -0.66 -1.20
C TYR A 42 -3.53 -0.65 -1.99
N ILE A 43 -2.66 -1.65 -1.77
CA ILE A 43 -1.41 -1.81 -2.51
C ILE A 43 -1.68 -2.08 -3.99
N ARG A 44 -2.59 -3.00 -4.31
CA ARG A 44 -2.94 -3.34 -5.70
C ARG A 44 -3.47 -2.14 -6.49
N ARG A 45 -4.10 -1.19 -5.81
CA ARG A 45 -4.63 0.05 -6.40
C ARG A 45 -3.61 1.20 -6.40
N ALA A 46 -2.38 0.97 -5.95
CA ALA A 46 -1.35 1.99 -5.76
C ALA A 46 -1.80 3.13 -4.83
N GLU A 47 -2.63 2.82 -3.84
CA GLU A 47 -3.13 3.77 -2.82
C GLU A 47 -2.26 3.77 -1.56
N ALA A 48 -1.54 2.68 -1.33
CA ALA A 48 -0.64 2.49 -0.21
C ALA A 48 0.56 1.62 -0.61
N VAL A 49 1.60 1.65 0.20
CA VAL A 49 2.78 0.80 0.08
C VAL A 49 2.90 -0.04 1.35
N GLU A 50 3.32 -1.30 1.22
CA GLU A 50 3.64 -2.13 2.37
C GLU A 50 4.86 -1.59 3.10
N VAL A 51 4.73 -1.41 4.41
CA VAL A 51 5.86 -1.09 5.29
C VAL A 51 6.40 -2.41 5.79
N ILE A 52 7.48 -2.86 5.16
CA ILE A 52 8.27 -3.99 5.63
C ILE A 52 9.15 -3.42 6.75
N ASP A 53 8.85 -3.76 8.01
CA ASP A 53 9.78 -3.52 9.11
C ASP A 53 11.00 -4.40 8.84
N ALA A 54 11.95 -3.85 8.11
CA ALA A 54 13.19 -4.51 7.76
C ALA A 54 13.99 -4.70 9.05
N ALA A 55 13.78 -5.83 9.71
CA ALA A 55 14.81 -6.43 10.53
C ALA A 55 15.95 -6.84 9.59
N THR A 56 16.80 -5.86 9.25
CA THR A 56 18.08 -6.00 8.53
C THR A 56 17.97 -6.21 7.01
N GLY A 57 18.43 -5.21 6.24
CA GLY A 57 18.99 -5.39 4.90
C GLY A 57 18.12 -5.01 3.71
N SER A 58 18.34 -3.79 3.21
CA SER A 58 18.40 -3.44 1.78
C SER A 58 17.44 -4.10 0.80
N ASP A 59 16.40 -3.37 0.34
CA ASP A 59 16.22 -3.04 -1.09
C ASP A 59 15.07 -2.02 -1.26
N GLN A 60 15.39 -0.74 -1.40
CA GLN A 60 14.43 0.20 -1.99
C GLN A 60 14.45 -0.02 -3.50
N ALA A 61 13.65 -0.98 -3.97
CA ALA A 61 13.41 -1.17 -5.38
C ALA A 61 12.56 0.00 -5.92
N GLN A 62 13.27 1.04 -6.35
CA GLN A 62 12.80 2.17 -7.15
C GLN A 62 11.89 1.66 -8.29
N ALA A 63 10.60 1.96 -8.23
CA ALA A 63 9.65 1.61 -9.28
C ALA A 63 10.01 2.36 -10.58
N ALA A 64 10.64 1.66 -11.53
CA ALA A 64 10.90 2.18 -12.86
C ALA A 64 9.61 2.19 -13.70
N PRO A 65 9.23 3.32 -14.33
CA PRO A 65 8.06 3.36 -15.21
C PRO A 65 8.40 2.67 -16.54
N PHE A 66 7.78 1.51 -16.80
CA PHE A 66 7.81 0.86 -18.11
C PHE A 66 7.08 1.72 -19.15
N ARG A 67 7.81 2.55 -19.90
CA ARG A 67 7.31 3.17 -21.14
C ARG A 67 7.47 2.17 -22.29
N LYS A 68 6.37 1.51 -22.70
CA LYS A 68 6.33 0.77 -23.96
C LYS A 68 6.32 1.77 -25.12
N ALA A 69 7.46 1.94 -25.80
CA ALA A 69 7.53 2.65 -27.07
C ALA A 69 6.87 1.80 -28.17
N ARG A 70 5.86 2.38 -28.83
CA ARG A 70 5.20 1.82 -30.01
C ARG A 70 6.10 2.06 -31.23
N ALA A 71 6.80 1.04 -31.70
CA ALA A 71 7.51 1.09 -32.97
C ALA A 71 6.63 0.50 -34.08
N LYS A 72 6.25 1.35 -35.04
CA LYS A 72 5.56 1.01 -36.29
C LYS A 72 6.64 0.91 -37.36
N LYS A 73 6.72 -0.21 -38.08
CA LYS A 73 7.30 -0.24 -39.43
C LYS A 73 6.51 -1.25 -40.25
#